data_AF-A0A839PLQ8-F1
#
_entry.id   AF-A0A839PLQ8-F1
#
_cell.length_a   1.000
_cell.length_b   1.000
_cell.length_c   1.000
_cell.angle_alpha   90.00
_cell.angle_beta   90.00
_cell.angle_gamma   90.00
#
_symmetry.space_group_name_H-M   'P 1'
#
loop_
_entity.id
_entity.type
_entity.pdbx_description
1 polymer ?
#
loop_
_entity_poly.entity_id
_entity_poly.type
_entity_poly.pdbx_seq_one_letter_code
_entity_poly.pdbx_strand_id
1 'polypeptide(L)'
;MAGMSAGQGQMCKFVGVLSLPLLIGLSGCTATAWSEKFSVETVELPKECAGWQKIDIKQRTTLELMRLDPRLLVDIDAHNLRGRNLGCWK
;
A
#
# COMPACT_ATOMS: atom_id res chain seq x y z
N MET A 1 2.85 34.53 65.13
CA MET A 1 4.14 34.20 64.49
C MET A 1 4.08 32.74 64.09
N ALA A 2 3.92 32.49 62.80
CA ALA A 2 3.83 31.16 62.22
C ALA A 2 5.25 30.63 61.95
N GLY A 3 5.52 29.40 62.36
CA GLY A 3 6.82 28.78 62.11
C GLY A 3 6.89 27.40 62.73
N MET A 4 6.31 26.39 62.09
CA MET A 4 6.70 24.99 62.27
C MET A 4 6.80 24.33 60.90
N SER A 5 8.04 24.06 60.54
CA SER A 5 8.51 23.30 59.40
C SER A 5 8.13 21.83 59.56
N ALA A 6 7.56 21.23 58.52
CA ALA A 6 7.51 19.79 58.34
C ALA A 6 7.90 19.48 56.90
N GLY A 7 9.12 18.95 56.73
CA GLY A 7 9.63 18.48 55.45
C GLY A 7 8.86 17.24 55.00
N GLN A 8 8.26 17.32 53.81
CA GLN A 8 7.69 16.17 53.13
C GLN A 8 8.62 15.79 51.99
N GLY A 9 9.31 14.65 52.20
CA GLY A 9 10.35 14.14 51.32
C GLY A 9 9.87 13.89 49.90
N GLN A 10 10.78 14.17 48.98
CA GLN A 10 10.72 13.92 47.54
C GLN A 10 10.11 12.55 47.21
N MET A 11 8.94 12.54 46.56
CA MET A 11 8.49 11.38 45.79
C MET A 11 9.34 11.28 44.53
N CYS A 12 10.49 10.61 44.65
CA CYS A 12 11.36 10.29 43.53
C CYS A 12 10.66 9.35 42.54
N LYS A 13 10.27 9.90 41.39
CA LYS A 13 10.68 9.42 40.05
C LYS A 13 10.54 7.92 39.71
N PHE A 14 9.45 7.24 40.09
CA PHE A 14 9.18 5.87 39.60
C PHE A 14 8.24 5.79 38.39
N VAL A 15 7.68 6.92 37.92
CA VAL A 15 6.77 6.93 36.76
C VAL A 15 7.53 6.93 35.42
N GLY A 16 8.80 7.34 35.40
CA GLY A 16 9.59 7.47 34.16
C GLY A 16 10.28 6.20 33.68
N VAL A 17 10.32 5.12 34.49
CA VAL A 17 11.11 3.92 34.17
C VAL A 17 10.31 2.89 33.37
N LEU A 18 8.97 2.90 33.46
CA LEU A 18 8.09 1.99 32.73
C LEU A 18 7.71 2.47 31.32
N SER A 19 7.95 3.74 30.98
CA SER A 19 7.68 4.28 29.64
C SER A 19 8.83 4.06 28.65
N LEU A 20 10.04 3.80 29.15
CA LEU A 20 11.24 3.64 28.32
C LEU A 20 11.25 2.32 27.49
N PRO A 21 10.82 1.16 28.01
CA PRO A 21 10.74 -0.08 27.22
C PRO A 21 9.68 0.01 26.12
N LEU A 22 8.60 0.76 26.36
CA LEU A 22 7.51 0.95 25.41
C LEU A 22 7.94 1.80 24.20
N LEU A 23 8.78 2.82 24.43
CA LEU A 23 9.33 3.66 23.37
C LEU A 23 10.42 2.96 22.55
N ILE A 24 11.23 2.10 23.18
CA ILE A 24 12.27 1.32 22.48
C ILE A 24 11.66 0.15 21.69
N GLY A 25 10.57 -0.45 22.17
CA GLY A 25 9.87 -1.52 21.44
C GLY A 25 9.18 -1.07 20.16
N LEU A 26 8.83 0.21 20.06
CA LEU A 26 8.14 0.77 18.88
C LEU A 26 9.09 1.24 17.75
N SER A 27 10.40 1.36 18.01
CA SER A 27 11.37 1.75 16.98
C SER A 27 11.85 0.58 16.11
N GLY A 28 11.40 -0.64 16.40
CA GLY A 28 11.78 -1.87 15.70
C GLY A 28 10.90 -2.29 14.53
N CYS A 29 9.79 -1.59 14.25
CA CYS A 29 8.97 -1.84 13.05
C CYS A 29 9.59 -1.16 11.82
N THR A 30 10.85 -1.45 11.50
CA THR A 30 11.34 -1.21 10.14
C THR A 30 10.72 -2.31 9.29
N ALA A 31 9.55 -2.01 8.72
CA ALA A 31 9.00 -2.78 7.60
C ALA A 31 10.04 -2.71 6.49
N THR A 32 10.96 -3.68 6.47
CA THR A 32 11.80 -3.97 5.33
C THR A 32 10.89 -4.58 4.27
N ALA A 33 10.06 -3.73 3.67
CA ALA A 33 9.44 -4.00 2.40
C ALA A 33 10.62 -4.13 1.43
N TRP A 34 10.97 -5.38 1.12
CA TRP A 34 11.87 -5.70 0.03
C TRP A 34 11.21 -5.16 -1.24
N SER A 35 11.57 -3.93 -1.63
CA SER A 35 11.21 -3.40 -2.93
C SER A 35 12.09 -4.13 -3.93
N GLU A 36 11.64 -5.32 -4.31
CA GLU A 36 12.11 -5.96 -5.53
C GLU A 36 11.96 -4.91 -6.63
N LYS A 37 13.10 -4.43 -7.15
CA LYS A 37 13.14 -3.47 -8.24
C LYS A 37 12.49 -4.17 -9.43
N PHE A 38 11.20 -3.95 -9.61
CA PHE A 38 10.51 -4.32 -10.83
C PHE A 38 11.24 -3.62 -11.98
N SER A 39 12.02 -4.39 -12.73
CA SER A 39 12.44 -3.97 -14.06
C SER A 39 11.17 -3.87 -14.88
N VAL A 40 10.70 -2.64 -15.08
CA VAL A 40 9.66 -2.36 -16.05
C VAL A 40 10.27 -2.73 -17.40
N GLU A 41 9.98 -3.94 -17.86
CA GLU A 41 10.25 -4.35 -19.23
C GLU A 41 9.54 -3.31 -20.10
N THR A 42 10.30 -2.44 -20.72
CA THR A 42 9.78 -1.44 -21.65
C THR A 42 9.44 -2.17 -22.93
N VAL A 43 8.32 -2.88 -22.90
CA VAL A 43 7.68 -3.39 -24.10
C VAL A 43 7.43 -2.20 -24.99
N GLU A 44 8.00 -2.19 -26.20
CA GLU A 44 7.73 -1.15 -27.18
C GLU A 44 6.25 -1.21 -27.55
N LEU A 45 5.44 -0.36 -26.92
CA LEU A 45 4.01 -0.31 -27.24
C LEU A 45 3.83 0.30 -28.64
N PRO A 46 2.99 -0.31 -29.49
CA PRO A 46 2.71 0.24 -30.82
C PRO A 46 2.12 1.64 -30.68
N LYS A 47 2.69 2.59 -31.42
CA LYS A 47 2.29 4.01 -31.39
C LYS A 47 1.01 4.29 -32.16
N GLU A 48 0.51 3.32 -32.91
CA GLU A 48 -0.71 3.42 -33.67
C GLU A 48 -1.84 2.64 -33.00
N CYS A 49 -2.99 3.28 -32.88
CA CYS A 49 -4.20 2.70 -32.31
C CYS A 49 -4.95 1.79 -33.30
N ALA A 50 -4.43 1.58 -34.50
CA ALA A 50 -5.04 0.72 -35.49
C ALA A 50 -5.13 -0.72 -34.96
N GLY A 51 -6.36 -1.23 -34.80
CA GLY A 51 -6.63 -2.58 -34.27
C GLY A 51 -6.82 -2.65 -32.75
N TRP A 52 -6.61 -1.55 -32.01
CA TRP A 52 -6.95 -1.50 -30.59
C TRP A 52 -8.45 -1.28 -30.42
N GLN A 53 -9.14 -2.25 -29.80
CA GLN A 53 -10.54 -2.11 -29.40
C GLN A 53 -10.66 -2.30 -27.89
N LYS A 54 -11.47 -1.44 -27.26
CA LYS A 54 -11.82 -1.57 -25.85
C LYS A 54 -12.70 -2.80 -25.65
N ILE A 55 -12.35 -3.65 -24.69
CA ILE A 55 -13.08 -4.86 -24.37
C ILE A 55 -13.95 -4.59 -23.15
N ASP A 56 -15.25 -4.44 -23.35
CA ASP A 56 -16.23 -4.30 -22.26
C ASP A 56 -16.84 -5.67 -21.92
N ILE A 57 -16.61 -6.14 -20.70
CA ILE A 57 -17.09 -7.44 -20.22
C ILE A 57 -18.43 -7.27 -19.50
N LYS A 58 -19.45 -8.04 -19.90
CA LYS A 58 -20.73 -8.09 -19.20
C LYS A 58 -20.56 -8.77 -17.84
N GLN A 59 -21.29 -8.32 -16.81
CA GLN A 59 -21.21 -8.86 -15.44
C GLN A 59 -21.35 -10.39 -15.37
N ARG A 60 -22.27 -10.97 -16.16
CA ARG A 60 -22.41 -12.44 -16.25
C ARG A 60 -21.11 -13.10 -16.69
N THR A 61 -20.46 -12.56 -17.71
CA THR A 61 -19.20 -13.08 -18.25
C THR A 61 -18.06 -12.90 -17.25
N THR A 62 -18.04 -11.79 -16.49
CA THR A 62 -17.05 -11.60 -15.40
C THR A 62 -17.15 -12.69 -14.34
N LEU A 63 -18.37 -13.06 -13.92
CA LEU A 63 -18.57 -14.13 -12.94
C LEU A 63 -18.10 -15.49 -13.47
N GLU A 64 -18.36 -15.80 -14.74
CA GLU A 64 -17.87 -17.05 -15.34
C GLU A 64 -16.35 -17.06 -15.52
N LEU A 65 -15.76 -15.95 -15.97
CA LEU A 65 -14.31 -15.82 -16.08
C LEU A 65 -13.61 -15.96 -14.73
N MET A 66 -14.17 -15.38 -13.65
CA MET A 66 -13.62 -15.56 -12.31
C MET A 66 -13.61 -17.01 -11.85
N ARG A 67 -14.57 -17.83 -12.30
CA ARG A 67 -14.63 -19.26 -11.96
C ARG A 67 -13.67 -20.11 -12.78
N LEU A 68 -13.52 -19.79 -14.06
CA LEU A 68 -12.71 -20.58 -14.99
C LEU A 68 -11.23 -20.19 -14.93
N ASP A 69 -10.93 -18.91 -15.13
CA ASP A 69 -9.58 -18.36 -15.07
C ASP A 69 -9.61 -16.85 -14.75
N PRO A 70 -9.35 -16.46 -13.48
CA PRO A 70 -9.35 -15.06 -13.09
C PRO A 70 -8.21 -14.25 -13.72
N ARG A 71 -7.16 -14.89 -14.26
CA ARG A 71 -6.06 -14.18 -14.91
C ARG A 71 -6.50 -13.47 -16.19
N LEU A 72 -7.46 -14.05 -16.91
CA LEU A 72 -8.01 -13.45 -18.13
C LEU A 72 -8.63 -12.08 -17.86
N LEU A 73 -9.23 -11.87 -16.68
CA LEU A 73 -9.77 -10.55 -16.32
C LEU A 73 -8.66 -9.52 -16.15
N VAL A 74 -7.54 -9.92 -15.54
CA VAL A 74 -6.36 -9.05 -15.37
C VAL A 74 -5.73 -8.73 -16.73
N ASP A 75 -5.62 -9.71 -17.62
CA ASP A 75 -5.06 -9.51 -18.95
C ASP A 75 -5.94 -8.58 -19.81
N ILE A 76 -7.26 -8.72 -19.71
CA ILE A 76 -8.21 -7.83 -20.40
C ILE A 76 -8.14 -6.42 -19.83
N ASP A 77 -8.03 -6.26 -18.51
CA ASP A 77 -7.90 -4.94 -17.90
C ASP A 77 -6.55 -4.29 -18.27
N ALA A 78 -5.46 -5.07 -18.26
CA ALA A 78 -4.15 -4.62 -18.73
C ALA A 78 -4.17 -4.20 -20.21
N HIS A 79 -4.89 -4.93 -21.07
CA HIS A 79 -5.14 -4.51 -22.45
C HIS A 79 -5.89 -3.17 -22.51
N ASN A 80 -6.98 -3.04 -21.74
CA ASN A 80 -7.76 -1.81 -21.70
C ASN A 80 -6.96 -0.60 -21.18
N LEU A 81 -6.08 -0.81 -20.21
CA LEU A 81 -5.18 0.21 -19.67
C LEU A 81 -4.11 0.61 -20.68
N ARG A 82 -3.51 -0.35 -21.39
CA ARG A 82 -2.51 -0.07 -22.44
C ARG A 82 -3.09 0.81 -23.54
N GLY A 83 -4.27 0.47 -24.06
CA GLY A 83 -4.91 1.29 -25.10
C GLY A 83 -5.34 2.67 -24.60
N ARG A 84 -5.71 2.82 -23.31
CA ARG A 84 -5.95 4.14 -22.70
C ARG A 84 -4.66 4.96 -22.60
N ASN A 85 -3.56 4.35 -22.16
CA ASN A 85 -2.26 5.02 -22.03
C ASN A 85 -1.69 5.47 -23.38
N LEU A 86 -2.03 4.75 -24.45
CA LEU A 86 -1.72 5.12 -25.84
C LEU A 86 -2.67 6.18 -26.42
N GLY A 87 -3.74 6.55 -25.71
CA GLY A 87 -4.71 7.55 -26.15
C GLY A 87 -5.71 7.02 -27.20
N CYS A 88 -5.84 5.70 -27.35
CA CYS A 88 -6.71 5.07 -28.34
C CYS A 88 -8.20 5.20 -28.03
N TRP A 89 -8.55 5.42 -26.76
CA TRP A 89 -9.90 5.72 -26.31
C TRP A 89 -9.88 6.56 -25.03
N LYS A 90 -11.00 7.23 -24.77
CA LYS A 90 -11.24 8.08 -23.59
C LYS A 90 -12.12 7.33 -22.59
#